data_AF-A0A9E0HMQ7-F1
#
_entry.id   AF-A0A9E0HMQ7-F1
#
_cell.length_a   1.000
_cell.length_b   1.000
_cell.length_c   1.000
_cell.angle_alpha   90.00
_cell.angle_beta   90.00
_cell.angle_gamma   90.00
#
_symmetry.space_group_name_H-M   'P 1'
#
loop_
_entity.id
_entity.type
_entity.pdbx_description
1 polymer ?
#
loop_
_entity_poly.entity_id
_entity_poly.type
_entity_poly.pdbx_seq_one_letter_code
_entity_poly.pdbx_strand_id
1 'polypeptide(L)'
;MNRARHAYWWMVAGPLVLLAVVLWQAWPYLAISQPSGSKVLVVEGWMEEHALEEAARLILDSGYVHVYTTGTVRPFAYYLPGGRGLSVELHEPAQGNLEVDASGLPGTGFLLIADGDTLLRQAVEPRPQVFRTTLPRAMSRLHVVAWPMQPPVETPAIFIGGITIGGLNLNLLQDRTWFTRPDDAAEPAWPTYAQSARGMLIRFGVPAGLVTAVPAYGRPRSRTWGNAHAFGIQARNDGITAFDVATVGVHARRSRNLFRTAVGPGSRVGVVALTDPGCTRANWWRSYPGWITLLKEVIGTPETQAVEIKRWVAPPQG
;
A
#
# COMPACT_ATOMS: atom_id res chain seq x y z
N MET A 1 -10.63 -4.68 61.43
CA MET A 1 -10.18 -3.74 60.38
C MET A 1 -9.56 -4.40 59.13
N ASN A 2 -9.72 -5.73 58.90
CA ASN A 2 -9.10 -6.44 57.77
C ASN A 2 -10.06 -6.73 56.58
N ARG A 3 -11.34 -7.05 56.82
CA ARG A 3 -12.29 -7.42 55.74
C ARG A 3 -12.55 -6.28 54.71
N ALA A 4 -12.58 -5.03 55.16
CA ALA A 4 -12.80 -3.87 54.28
C ALA A 4 -11.62 -3.61 53.32
N ARG A 5 -10.38 -3.88 53.75
CA ARG A 5 -9.19 -3.81 52.89
C ARG A 5 -9.22 -4.89 51.82
N HIS A 6 -9.56 -6.13 52.19
CA HIS A 6 -9.72 -7.22 51.22
C HIS A 6 -10.82 -6.93 50.20
N ALA A 7 -11.97 -6.36 50.61
CA ALA A 7 -13.04 -5.96 49.70
C ALA A 7 -12.58 -4.89 48.70
N TYR A 8 -11.81 -3.89 49.15
CA TYR A 8 -11.25 -2.85 48.28
C TYR A 8 -10.22 -3.41 47.28
N TRP A 9 -9.38 -4.35 47.70
CA TRP A 9 -8.46 -5.06 46.80
C TRP A 9 -9.21 -5.82 45.70
N TRP A 10 -10.35 -6.46 46.01
CA TRP A 10 -11.18 -7.14 44.99
C TRP A 10 -11.87 -6.16 44.04
N MET A 11 -12.25 -4.96 44.50
CA MET A 11 -12.84 -3.92 43.64
C MET A 11 -11.87 -3.36 42.61
N VAL A 12 -10.55 -3.44 42.84
CA VAL A 12 -9.52 -2.98 41.90
C VAL A 12 -8.90 -4.16 41.13
N ALA A 13 -8.52 -5.24 41.82
CA ALA A 13 -7.88 -6.39 41.20
C ALA A 13 -8.82 -7.16 40.26
N GLY A 14 -10.11 -7.28 40.59
CA GLY A 14 -11.10 -7.96 39.75
C GLY A 14 -11.20 -7.34 38.35
N PRO A 15 -11.47 -6.03 38.22
CA PRO A 15 -11.48 -5.34 36.94
C PRO A 15 -10.16 -5.42 36.16
N LEU A 16 -9.01 -5.34 36.85
CA LEU A 16 -7.70 -5.45 36.20
C LEU A 16 -7.43 -6.85 35.64
N VAL A 17 -7.80 -7.90 36.37
CA VAL A 17 -7.71 -9.28 35.90
C VAL A 17 -8.66 -9.50 34.72
N LEU A 18 -9.90 -9.01 34.81
CA LEU A 18 -10.86 -9.08 33.70
C LEU A 18 -10.31 -8.37 32.45
N LEU A 19 -9.76 -7.17 32.62
CA LEU A 19 -9.15 -6.42 31.53
C LEU A 19 -7.97 -7.19 30.91
N ALA A 20 -7.10 -7.78 31.73
CA ALA A 20 -6.00 -8.60 31.26
C ALA A 20 -6.49 -9.82 30.45
N VAL A 21 -7.55 -10.50 30.90
CA VAL A 21 -8.17 -11.61 30.18
C VAL A 21 -8.79 -11.15 28.86
N VAL A 22 -9.52 -10.03 28.84
CA VAL A 22 -10.11 -9.47 27.63
C VAL A 22 -9.02 -9.14 26.59
N LEU A 23 -7.94 -8.49 27.02
CA LEU A 23 -6.82 -8.15 26.14
C LEU A 23 -6.08 -9.38 25.65
N TRP A 24 -5.91 -10.40 26.50
CA TRP A 24 -5.34 -11.68 26.09
C TRP A 24 -6.18 -12.39 25.03
N GLN A 25 -7.51 -12.36 25.17
CA GLN A 25 -8.45 -12.96 24.22
C GLN A 25 -8.69 -12.10 22.97
N ALA A 26 -8.36 -10.81 23.02
CA ALA A 26 -8.47 -9.92 21.87
C ALA A 26 -7.57 -10.36 20.71
N TRP A 27 -6.33 -10.79 20.99
CA TRP A 27 -5.42 -11.25 19.93
C TRP A 27 -5.97 -12.44 19.13
N PRO A 28 -6.33 -13.59 19.73
CA PRO A 28 -6.88 -14.72 18.97
C PRO A 28 -8.27 -14.44 18.41
N TYR A 29 -9.00 -13.48 18.98
CA TYR A 29 -10.22 -12.99 18.36
C TYR A 29 -9.91 -12.22 17.07
N LEU A 30 -8.89 -11.37 17.02
CA LEU A 30 -8.59 -10.53 15.86
C LEU A 30 -7.79 -11.23 14.76
N ALA A 31 -6.73 -11.95 15.16
CA ALA A 31 -5.81 -12.66 14.26
C ALA A 31 -6.33 -14.04 13.87
N ILE A 32 -7.44 -14.07 13.15
CA ILE A 32 -8.09 -15.30 12.70
C ILE A 32 -7.56 -15.78 11.35
N SER A 33 -7.40 -17.10 11.23
CA SER A 33 -7.22 -17.79 9.94
C SER A 33 -8.38 -18.76 9.74
N GLN A 34 -9.28 -18.40 8.83
CA GLN A 34 -10.49 -19.16 8.48
C GLN A 34 -10.67 -19.10 6.96
N PRO A 35 -9.91 -19.91 6.19
CA PRO A 35 -10.04 -19.98 4.75
C PRO A 35 -11.45 -20.43 4.33
N SER A 36 -11.94 -19.92 3.22
CA SER A 36 -13.22 -20.26 2.61
C SER A 36 -13.16 -21.56 1.82
N GLY A 37 -11.97 -22.08 1.56
CA GLY A 37 -11.73 -23.18 0.62
C GLY A 37 -11.89 -22.75 -0.85
N SER A 38 -11.82 -21.45 -1.12
CA SER A 38 -11.76 -20.93 -2.48
C SER A 38 -10.39 -21.18 -3.11
N LYS A 39 -10.32 -21.07 -4.43
CA LYS A 39 -9.06 -21.00 -5.20
C LYS A 39 -8.68 -19.57 -5.58
N VAL A 40 -9.41 -18.57 -5.08
CA VAL A 40 -9.13 -17.15 -5.28
C VAL A 40 -8.55 -16.56 -4.00
N LEU A 41 -7.39 -15.91 -4.11
CA LEU A 41 -6.75 -15.20 -3.01
C LEU A 41 -6.67 -13.70 -3.30
N VAL A 42 -6.92 -12.88 -2.29
CA VAL A 42 -6.71 -11.45 -2.32
C VAL A 42 -5.63 -11.09 -1.32
N VAL A 43 -4.51 -10.57 -1.78
CA VAL A 43 -3.38 -10.13 -0.96
C VAL A 43 -3.47 -8.62 -0.76
N GLU A 44 -3.49 -8.16 0.50
CA GLU A 44 -3.42 -6.73 0.79
C GLU A 44 -2.02 -6.18 0.51
N GLY A 45 -1.90 -5.23 -0.41
CA GLY A 45 -0.60 -4.79 -0.92
C GLY A 45 0.14 -3.77 -0.08
N TRP A 46 -0.43 -3.33 1.04
CA TRP A 46 0.22 -2.38 1.96
C TRP A 46 1.24 -3.07 2.89
N MET A 47 1.23 -4.39 2.94
CA MET A 47 2.04 -5.20 3.84
C MET A 47 3.54 -5.03 3.56
N GLU A 48 4.34 -5.23 4.60
CA GLU A 48 5.80 -5.20 4.51
C GLU A 48 6.35 -6.39 3.71
N GLU A 49 7.63 -6.29 3.32
CA GLU A 49 8.31 -7.27 2.48
C GLU A 49 8.23 -8.70 3.03
N HIS A 50 8.46 -8.88 4.33
CA HIS A 50 8.40 -10.20 4.97
C HIS A 50 7.01 -10.85 4.88
N ALA A 51 5.94 -10.06 4.99
CA ALA A 51 4.58 -10.54 4.90
C ALA A 51 4.16 -10.81 3.44
N LEU A 52 4.67 -10.03 2.48
CA LEU A 52 4.51 -10.33 1.06
C LEU A 52 5.29 -11.59 0.65
N GLU A 53 6.45 -11.84 1.26
CA GLU A 53 7.21 -13.07 1.08
C GLU A 53 6.45 -14.27 1.66
N GLU A 54 5.88 -14.14 2.86
CA GLU A 54 5.00 -15.16 3.43
C GLU A 54 3.74 -15.40 2.57
N ALA A 55 3.16 -14.34 2.01
CA ALA A 55 2.04 -14.44 1.06
C ALA A 55 2.45 -15.18 -0.23
N ALA A 56 3.66 -14.93 -0.74
CA ALA A 56 4.19 -15.66 -1.89
C ALA A 56 4.35 -17.15 -1.59
N ARG A 57 4.92 -17.51 -0.42
CA ARG A 57 4.99 -18.92 0.02
C ARG A 57 3.60 -19.54 0.16
N LEU A 58 2.65 -18.83 0.79
CA LEU A 58 1.25 -19.27 0.87
C LEU A 58 0.69 -19.57 -0.52
N ILE A 59 0.92 -18.71 -1.51
CA ILE A 59 0.44 -18.91 -2.89
C ILE A 59 1.07 -20.15 -3.52
N LEU A 60 2.39 -20.31 -3.38
CA LEU A 60 3.16 -21.39 -4.00
C LEU A 60 2.87 -22.76 -3.37
N ASP A 61 2.60 -22.78 -2.06
CA ASP A 61 2.34 -24.01 -1.28
C ASP A 61 0.85 -24.39 -1.24
N SER A 62 -0.04 -23.58 -1.82
CA SER A 62 -1.50 -23.77 -1.78
C SER A 62 -2.12 -23.97 -3.16
N GLY A 63 -3.41 -24.30 -3.19
CA GLY A 63 -4.18 -24.50 -4.43
C GLY A 63 -4.83 -23.23 -5.02
N TYR A 64 -4.28 -22.04 -4.76
CA TYR A 64 -4.82 -20.80 -5.32
C TYR A 64 -4.48 -20.69 -6.81
N VAL A 65 -5.50 -20.48 -7.64
CA VAL A 65 -5.38 -20.40 -9.11
C VAL A 65 -5.64 -19.01 -9.68
N HIS A 66 -6.15 -18.09 -8.85
CA HIS A 66 -6.23 -16.67 -9.16
C HIS A 66 -5.85 -15.86 -7.94
N VAL A 67 -4.86 -14.99 -8.10
CA VAL A 67 -4.38 -14.10 -7.04
C VAL A 67 -4.64 -12.66 -7.45
N TYR A 68 -5.26 -11.90 -6.56
CA TYR A 68 -5.46 -10.48 -6.72
C TYR A 68 -4.63 -9.74 -5.68
N THR A 69 -3.94 -8.68 -6.05
CA THR A 69 -3.34 -7.75 -5.09
C THR A 69 -4.18 -6.49 -5.00
N THR A 70 -4.40 -5.95 -3.80
CA THR A 70 -5.19 -4.72 -3.61
C THR A 70 -4.37 -3.63 -2.96
N GLY A 71 -4.73 -2.36 -3.16
CA GLY A 71 -3.98 -1.27 -2.56
C GLY A 71 -4.29 0.10 -3.12
N THR A 72 -4.30 1.10 -2.24
CA THR A 72 -4.47 2.49 -2.61
C THR A 72 -3.22 3.04 -3.30
N VAL A 73 -3.33 4.26 -3.81
CA VAL A 73 -2.18 5.04 -4.28
C VAL A 73 -1.11 5.14 -3.18
N ARG A 74 0.14 4.88 -3.57
CA ARG A 74 1.32 5.01 -2.69
C ARG A 74 2.02 6.35 -2.93
N PRO A 75 2.83 6.84 -1.97
CA PRO A 75 3.72 7.96 -2.23
C PRO A 75 4.54 7.75 -3.50
N PHE A 76 4.85 8.83 -4.23
CA PHE A 76 5.70 8.78 -5.42
C PHE A 76 7.16 8.55 -5.01
N ALA A 77 7.48 7.30 -4.65
CA ALA A 77 8.77 6.90 -4.14
C ALA A 77 9.40 5.82 -5.05
N TYR A 78 10.55 6.11 -5.66
CA TYR A 78 11.19 5.23 -6.63
C TYR A 78 12.72 5.31 -6.56
N TYR A 79 13.35 4.14 -6.59
CA TYR A 79 14.79 4.02 -6.84
C TYR A 79 15.02 3.94 -8.35
N LEU A 80 15.90 4.79 -8.87
CA LEU A 80 16.24 4.83 -10.29
C LEU A 80 17.75 4.60 -10.47
N PRO A 81 18.16 3.50 -11.12
CA PRO A 81 19.51 3.35 -11.65
C PRO A 81 19.81 4.45 -12.68
N GLY A 82 21.09 4.76 -12.90
CA GLY A 82 21.51 5.70 -13.95
C GLY A 82 20.99 5.31 -15.33
N GLY A 83 20.56 6.30 -16.12
CA GLY A 83 19.95 6.08 -17.43
C GLY A 83 18.51 5.54 -17.39
N ARG A 84 17.99 5.12 -16.23
CA ARG A 84 16.57 4.76 -16.08
C ARG A 84 15.73 6.03 -15.86
N GLY A 85 14.64 6.11 -16.59
CA GLY A 85 13.61 7.12 -16.44
C GLY A 85 12.31 6.55 -15.87
N LEU A 86 11.48 7.47 -15.40
CA LEU A 86 10.13 7.23 -14.96
C LEU A 86 9.23 8.28 -15.61
N SER A 87 8.31 7.80 -16.44
CA SER A 87 7.38 8.60 -17.20
C SER A 87 6.00 8.50 -16.57
N VAL A 88 5.35 9.65 -16.38
CA VAL A 88 3.99 9.77 -15.86
C VAL A 88 3.17 10.54 -16.87
N GLU A 89 2.10 9.92 -17.34
CA GLU A 89 1.00 10.59 -18.05
C GLU A 89 -0.08 10.92 -17.04
N LEU A 90 -0.51 12.17 -17.01
CA LEU A 90 -1.54 12.65 -16.11
C LEU A 90 -2.93 12.37 -16.69
N HIS A 91 -3.89 12.04 -15.83
CA HIS A 91 -5.28 11.87 -16.25
C HIS A 91 -5.91 13.18 -16.74
N GLU A 92 -5.47 14.30 -16.16
CA GLU A 92 -5.80 15.65 -16.59
C GLU A 92 -4.52 16.48 -16.61
N PRO A 93 -4.35 17.39 -17.59
CA PRO A 93 -3.24 18.33 -17.59
C PRO A 93 -3.18 19.12 -16.29
N ALA A 94 -1.99 19.29 -15.73
CA ALA A 94 -1.79 19.99 -14.46
C ALA A 94 -0.80 21.16 -14.60
N GLN A 95 -0.98 22.19 -13.78
CA GLN A 95 -0.09 23.35 -13.69
C GLN A 95 0.17 23.75 -12.23
N GLY A 96 1.14 24.62 -11.99
CA GLY A 96 1.44 25.17 -10.67
C GLY A 96 2.73 24.65 -10.04
N ASN A 97 2.86 24.78 -8.72
CA ASN A 97 4.09 24.47 -8.00
C ASN A 97 4.43 22.98 -8.09
N LEU A 98 5.66 22.68 -8.47
CA LEU A 98 6.19 21.33 -8.54
C LEU A 98 7.33 21.18 -7.54
N GLU A 99 7.24 20.15 -6.70
CA GLU A 99 8.29 19.78 -5.75
C GLU A 99 8.78 18.37 -6.02
N VAL A 100 10.10 18.18 -6.00
CA VAL A 100 10.78 16.88 -6.11
C VAL A 100 11.65 16.68 -4.88
N ASP A 101 11.34 15.68 -4.06
CA ASP A 101 12.24 15.19 -3.02
C ASP A 101 13.16 14.14 -3.64
N ALA A 102 14.47 14.40 -3.64
CA ALA A 102 15.46 13.51 -4.22
C ALA A 102 16.76 13.46 -3.42
N SER A 103 17.41 12.29 -3.47
CA SER A 103 18.76 12.04 -2.97
C SER A 103 19.46 11.04 -3.89
N GLY A 104 20.77 10.88 -3.74
CA GLY A 104 21.50 9.87 -4.51
C GLY A 104 22.98 9.83 -4.22
N LEU A 105 23.69 8.99 -4.97
CA LEU A 105 25.13 8.84 -4.84
C LEU A 105 25.86 10.09 -5.35
N PRO A 106 27.06 10.40 -4.84
CA PRO A 106 27.87 11.51 -5.36
C PRO A 106 28.06 11.42 -6.87
N GLY A 107 27.87 12.54 -7.58
CA GLY A 107 28.00 12.61 -9.04
C GLY A 107 26.76 12.16 -9.84
N THR A 108 25.67 11.80 -9.16
CA THR A 108 24.39 11.45 -9.78
C THR A 108 23.41 12.64 -9.73
N GLY A 109 22.28 12.51 -10.41
CA GLY A 109 21.26 13.54 -10.45
C GLY A 109 20.10 13.16 -11.34
N PHE A 110 19.20 14.11 -11.57
CA PHE A 110 18.02 13.89 -12.39
C PHE A 110 17.70 15.06 -13.31
N LEU A 111 17.14 14.70 -14.45
CA LEU A 111 16.47 15.59 -15.37
C LEU A 111 14.96 15.45 -15.17
N LEU A 112 14.27 16.57 -14.99
CA LEU A 112 12.81 16.61 -15.02
C LEU A 112 12.37 17.33 -16.28
N ILE A 113 11.63 16.62 -17.13
CA ILE A 113 11.06 17.13 -18.37
C ILE A 113 9.54 17.09 -18.24
N ALA A 114 8.85 18.11 -18.74
CA ALA A 114 7.40 18.09 -18.88
C ALA A 114 7.00 18.51 -20.29
N ASP A 115 6.21 17.68 -20.97
CA ASP A 115 5.80 17.86 -22.39
C ASP A 115 6.93 18.24 -23.36
N GLY A 116 8.15 17.78 -23.10
CA GLY A 116 9.35 18.06 -23.89
C GLY A 116 10.19 19.23 -23.37
N ASP A 117 9.64 20.07 -22.48
CA ASP A 117 10.35 21.18 -21.86
C ASP A 117 11.17 20.69 -20.65
N THR A 118 12.47 20.97 -20.62
CA THR A 118 13.31 20.68 -19.45
C THR A 118 13.02 21.68 -18.34
N LEU A 119 12.49 21.20 -17.21
CA LEU A 119 12.14 22.03 -16.04
C LEU A 119 13.25 22.10 -15.00
N LEU A 120 13.91 20.98 -14.74
CA LEU A 120 15.01 20.89 -13.78
C LEU A 120 16.11 19.98 -14.32
N ARG A 121 17.35 20.40 -14.11
CA ARG A 121 18.54 19.59 -14.24
C ARG A 121 19.33 19.76 -12.95
N GLN A 122 19.19 18.81 -12.02
CA GLN A 122 19.78 18.91 -10.69
C GLN A 122 20.68 17.72 -10.34
N ALA A 123 21.88 18.03 -9.84
CA ALA A 123 22.69 17.04 -9.13
C ALA A 123 22.07 16.79 -7.76
N VAL A 124 22.23 15.57 -7.23
CA VAL A 124 21.72 15.20 -5.91
C VAL A 124 22.87 14.91 -4.94
N GLU A 125 22.57 15.08 -3.66
CA GLU A 125 23.45 14.67 -2.57
C GLU A 125 22.94 13.40 -1.88
N PRO A 126 23.77 12.73 -1.07
CA PRO A 126 23.33 11.58 -0.28
C PRO A 126 22.20 11.91 0.71
N ARG A 127 22.12 13.16 1.16
CA ARG A 127 21.04 13.61 2.05
C ARG A 127 19.82 14.02 1.21
N PRO A 128 18.59 13.62 1.58
CA PRO A 128 17.36 14.08 0.92
C PRO A 128 17.25 15.60 0.86
N GLN A 129 16.94 16.11 -0.33
CA GLN A 129 16.73 17.53 -0.62
C GLN A 129 15.44 17.72 -1.43
N VAL A 130 14.72 18.82 -1.14
CA VAL A 130 13.51 19.20 -1.88
C VAL A 130 13.85 20.27 -2.91
N PHE A 131 13.78 19.90 -4.18
CA PHE A 131 13.93 20.80 -5.33
C PHE A 131 12.56 21.34 -5.73
N ARG A 132 12.48 22.64 -6.02
CA ARG A 132 11.23 23.33 -6.34
C ARG A 132 11.31 24.01 -7.71
N THR A 133 10.22 23.93 -8.46
CA THR A 133 10.01 24.64 -9.72
C THR A 133 8.50 24.84 -9.94
N THR A 134 8.11 25.32 -11.11
CA THR A 134 6.71 25.43 -11.52
C THR A 134 6.48 24.73 -12.85
N LEU A 135 5.27 24.21 -13.03
CA LEU A 135 4.73 23.89 -14.35
C LEU A 135 4.17 25.19 -14.93
N PRO A 136 4.82 25.79 -15.95
CA PRO A 136 4.49 27.14 -16.43
C PRO A 136 3.15 27.22 -17.16
N ARG A 137 2.61 26.07 -17.56
CA ARG A 137 1.30 25.89 -18.21
C ARG A 137 0.76 24.52 -17.84
N ALA A 138 -0.50 24.26 -18.19
CA ALA A 138 -1.09 22.93 -18.08
C ALA A 138 -0.31 21.93 -18.94
N MET A 139 0.30 20.96 -18.28
CA MET A 139 1.14 19.93 -18.91
C MET A 139 0.58 18.55 -18.64
N SER A 140 0.67 17.66 -19.63
CA SER A 140 0.04 16.33 -19.58
C SER A 140 1.01 15.23 -19.17
N ARG A 141 2.32 15.43 -19.35
CA ARG A 141 3.31 14.37 -19.19
C ARG A 141 4.54 14.88 -18.47
N LEU A 142 5.00 14.11 -17.48
CA LEU A 142 6.23 14.36 -16.74
C LEU A 142 7.19 13.18 -16.91
N HIS A 143 8.47 13.46 -17.10
CA HIS A 143 9.53 12.48 -17.24
C HIS A 143 10.67 12.83 -16.29
N VAL A 144 11.01 11.90 -15.41
CA VAL A 144 12.19 11.99 -14.55
C VAL A 144 13.21 11.02 -15.09
N VAL A 145 14.43 11.48 -15.39
CA VAL A 145 15.51 10.63 -15.90
C VAL A 145 16.72 10.76 -14.99
N ALA A 146 17.20 9.63 -14.45
CA ALA A 146 18.39 9.60 -13.62
C ALA A 146 19.67 9.62 -14.47
N TRP A 147 20.71 10.31 -14.01
CA TRP A 147 22.05 10.27 -14.60
C TRP A 147 23.12 9.79 -13.59
N PRO A 148 24.32 9.35 -14.04
CA PRO A 148 24.84 9.38 -15.42
C PRO A 148 24.02 8.53 -16.39
N MET A 149 23.94 8.93 -17.67
CA MET A 149 23.27 8.16 -18.74
C MET A 149 24.07 6.93 -19.19
N GLN A 150 25.05 6.52 -18.39
CA GLN A 150 25.83 5.32 -18.62
C GLN A 150 25.06 4.11 -18.05
N PRO A 151 25.13 2.93 -18.70
CA PRO A 151 24.44 1.74 -18.20
C PRO A 151 25.01 1.37 -16.82
N PRO A 152 24.19 1.24 -15.75
CA PRO A 152 24.74 0.89 -14.45
C PRO A 152 24.47 -0.57 -14.11
N VAL A 153 25.41 -1.11 -13.34
CA VAL A 153 25.18 -2.08 -12.26
C VAL A 153 23.77 -1.86 -11.67
N GLU A 154 23.03 -2.91 -11.34
CA GLU A 154 21.64 -2.83 -10.83
C GLU A 154 21.43 -1.89 -9.63
N THR A 155 22.52 -1.41 -9.01
CA THR A 155 22.53 -0.41 -7.95
C THR A 155 21.82 0.89 -8.35
N PRO A 156 20.82 1.34 -7.56
CA PRO A 156 20.17 2.63 -7.76
C PRO A 156 21.16 3.80 -7.68
N ALA A 157 21.06 4.73 -8.63
CA ALA A 157 21.86 5.97 -8.65
C ALA A 157 21.20 7.04 -7.77
N ILE A 158 19.88 7.19 -7.91
CA ILE A 158 19.09 8.16 -7.18
C ILE A 158 17.86 7.49 -6.53
N PHE A 159 17.37 8.14 -5.49
CA PHE A 159 16.08 7.89 -4.89
C PHE A 159 15.23 9.16 -5.03
N ILE A 160 14.09 9.03 -5.70
CA ILE A 160 13.03 10.04 -5.68
C ILE A 160 12.12 9.67 -4.51
N GLY A 161 12.12 10.49 -3.45
CA GLY A 161 11.29 10.31 -2.26
C GLY A 161 9.86 10.83 -2.42
N GLY A 162 9.65 11.73 -3.38
CA GLY A 162 8.35 12.32 -3.65
C GLY A 162 8.37 13.23 -4.86
N ILE A 163 7.28 13.25 -5.63
CA ILE A 163 6.97 14.35 -6.55
C ILE A 163 5.56 14.82 -6.25
N THR A 164 5.39 16.12 -6.12
CA THR A 164 4.07 16.74 -5.95
C THR A 164 3.84 17.86 -6.94
N ILE A 165 2.59 18.02 -7.36
CA ILE A 165 2.10 19.18 -8.12
C ILE A 165 0.99 19.82 -7.30
N GLY A 166 1.13 21.09 -6.93
CA GLY A 166 0.20 21.78 -6.03
C GLY A 166 0.07 21.10 -4.66
N GLY A 167 1.14 20.45 -4.17
CA GLY A 167 1.13 19.68 -2.92
C GLY A 167 0.46 18.30 -3.01
N LEU A 168 0.07 17.86 -4.21
CA LEU A 168 -0.57 16.57 -4.43
C LEU A 168 0.44 15.56 -4.95
N ASN A 169 0.52 14.40 -4.29
CA ASN A 169 1.31 13.26 -4.74
C ASN A 169 1.04 12.94 -6.23
N LEU A 170 2.09 12.90 -7.05
CA LEU A 170 2.00 12.68 -8.49
C LEU A 170 1.33 11.35 -8.86
N ASN A 171 1.50 10.28 -8.06
CA ASN A 171 0.80 9.01 -8.29
C ASN A 171 -0.73 9.14 -8.15
N LEU A 172 -1.27 10.18 -7.50
CA LEU A 172 -2.72 10.44 -7.47
C LEU A 172 -3.22 11.06 -8.76
N LEU A 173 -2.35 11.81 -9.45
CA LEU A 173 -2.67 12.54 -10.68
C LEU A 173 -2.40 11.70 -11.93
N GLN A 174 -1.75 10.55 -11.79
CA GLN A 174 -1.39 9.71 -12.93
C GLN A 174 -2.62 9.04 -13.56
N ASP A 175 -2.58 8.92 -14.87
CA ASP A 175 -3.31 7.90 -15.62
C ASP A 175 -2.45 6.66 -15.86
N ARG A 176 -1.23 6.88 -16.34
CA ARG A 176 -0.27 5.83 -16.62
C ARG A 176 1.11 6.23 -16.13
N THR A 177 1.80 5.28 -15.49
CA THR A 177 3.20 5.43 -15.10
C THR A 177 4.00 4.22 -15.58
N TRP A 178 5.15 4.47 -16.21
CA TRP A 178 6.03 3.42 -16.72
C TRP A 178 7.50 3.83 -16.59
N PHE A 179 8.35 2.83 -16.39
CA PHE A 179 9.78 3.02 -16.49
C PHE A 179 10.19 3.11 -17.96
N THR A 180 11.19 3.93 -18.21
CA THR A 180 11.83 4.10 -19.50
C THR A 180 13.32 3.87 -19.35
N ARG A 181 13.96 3.43 -20.43
CA ARG A 181 15.42 3.43 -20.59
C ARG A 181 15.69 3.67 -22.07
N PRO A 182 16.83 4.29 -22.44
CA PRO A 182 17.29 4.21 -23.82
C PRO A 182 17.27 2.74 -24.29
N ASP A 183 16.63 2.50 -25.42
CA ASP A 183 16.59 1.22 -26.16
C ASP A 183 15.79 0.04 -25.54
N ASP A 184 15.23 0.19 -24.34
CA ASP A 184 14.36 -0.85 -23.74
C ASP A 184 12.87 -0.58 -24.02
N ALA A 185 12.09 -1.67 -24.05
CA ALA A 185 10.64 -1.56 -24.01
C ALA A 185 10.17 -0.93 -22.70
N ALA A 186 9.14 -0.09 -22.78
CA ALA A 186 8.54 0.54 -21.60
C ALA A 186 7.96 -0.53 -20.64
N GLU A 187 8.37 -0.47 -19.37
CA GLU A 187 7.88 -1.38 -18.33
C GLU A 187 6.87 -0.68 -17.44
N PRO A 188 5.69 -1.27 -17.14
CA PRO A 188 4.73 -0.69 -16.22
C PRO A 188 5.34 -0.42 -14.84
N ALA A 189 5.11 0.78 -14.29
CA ALA A 189 5.52 1.09 -12.94
C ALA A 189 4.45 0.68 -11.91
N TRP A 190 4.68 1.04 -10.64
CA TRP A 190 3.83 0.67 -9.51
C TRP A 190 3.34 1.91 -8.74
N PRO A 191 2.37 2.69 -9.27
CA PRO A 191 1.81 3.86 -8.60
C PRO A 191 0.89 3.54 -7.40
N THR A 192 0.49 2.28 -7.23
CA THR A 192 -0.34 1.81 -6.11
C THR A 192 0.33 0.69 -5.32
N TYR A 193 -0.12 0.49 -4.07
CA TYR A 193 0.25 -0.68 -3.28
C TYR A 193 -0.19 -2.00 -3.94
N ALA A 194 -1.27 -2.00 -4.73
CA ALA A 194 -1.68 -3.19 -5.49
C ALA A 194 -0.61 -3.61 -6.51
N GLN A 195 -0.15 -2.67 -7.34
CA GLN A 195 0.86 -2.94 -8.35
C GLN A 195 2.23 -3.24 -7.73
N SER A 196 2.59 -2.52 -6.67
CA SER A 196 3.84 -2.77 -5.93
C SER A 196 3.86 -4.18 -5.34
N ALA A 197 2.77 -4.61 -4.70
CA ALA A 197 2.66 -5.95 -4.15
C ALA A 197 2.68 -7.03 -5.24
N ARG A 198 2.03 -6.79 -6.38
CA ARG A 198 2.12 -7.71 -7.54
C ARG A 198 3.57 -7.87 -7.98
N GLY A 199 4.31 -6.77 -8.12
CA GLY A 199 5.74 -6.81 -8.47
C GLY A 199 6.56 -7.61 -7.47
N MET A 200 6.32 -7.42 -6.17
CA MET A 200 7.00 -8.17 -5.11
C MET A 200 6.67 -9.66 -5.12
N LEU A 201 5.39 -10.04 -5.28
CA LEU A 201 5.01 -11.45 -5.38
C LEU A 201 5.69 -12.14 -6.57
N ILE A 202 5.76 -11.46 -7.72
CA ILE A 202 6.47 -11.97 -8.90
C ILE A 202 7.96 -12.13 -8.62
N ARG A 203 8.57 -11.15 -7.95
CA ARG A 203 9.97 -11.21 -7.53
C ARG A 203 10.25 -12.38 -6.57
N PHE A 204 9.27 -12.76 -5.74
CA PHE A 204 9.33 -13.93 -4.87
C PHE A 204 8.97 -15.26 -5.56
N GLY A 205 8.83 -15.26 -6.90
CA GLY A 205 8.66 -16.48 -7.69
C GLY A 205 7.21 -16.83 -8.02
N VAL A 206 6.23 -16.02 -7.63
CA VAL A 206 4.83 -16.24 -8.05
C VAL A 206 4.70 -15.96 -9.55
N PRO A 207 4.13 -16.87 -10.36
CA PRO A 207 3.98 -16.65 -11.79
C PRO A 207 3.19 -15.38 -12.12
N ALA A 208 3.71 -14.54 -13.03
CA ALA A 208 3.09 -13.24 -13.35
C ALA A 208 1.66 -13.33 -13.90
N GLY A 209 1.33 -14.44 -14.57
CA GLY A 209 -0.02 -14.73 -15.08
C GLY A 209 -1.02 -15.16 -14.00
N LEU A 210 -0.55 -15.49 -12.79
CA LEU A 210 -1.39 -15.85 -11.65
C LEU A 210 -1.90 -14.62 -10.89
N VAL A 211 -1.21 -13.48 -11.03
CA VAL A 211 -1.41 -12.29 -10.18
C VAL A 211 -1.96 -11.10 -10.97
N THR A 212 -3.12 -10.61 -10.56
CA THR A 212 -3.79 -9.43 -11.10
C THR A 212 -3.80 -8.30 -10.07
N ALA A 213 -3.30 -7.12 -10.42
CA ALA A 213 -3.36 -5.96 -9.53
C ALA A 213 -4.70 -5.24 -9.63
N VAL A 214 -5.34 -4.98 -8.50
CA VAL A 214 -6.60 -4.24 -8.36
C VAL A 214 -6.36 -2.95 -7.58
N PRO A 215 -5.96 -1.87 -8.28
CA PRO A 215 -5.67 -0.59 -7.64
C PRO A 215 -6.93 0.12 -7.16
N ALA A 216 -6.85 0.78 -6.00
CA ALA A 216 -7.86 1.70 -5.50
C ALA A 216 -7.40 3.16 -5.72
N TYR A 217 -7.72 3.73 -6.88
CA TYR A 217 -7.34 5.11 -7.25
C TYR A 217 -8.25 6.15 -6.60
N GLY A 218 -7.67 7.03 -5.77
CA GLY A 218 -8.36 8.15 -5.14
C GLY A 218 -7.91 8.37 -3.70
N ARG A 219 -8.70 9.12 -2.91
CA ARG A 219 -8.43 9.42 -1.49
C ARG A 219 -9.55 8.88 -0.61
N PRO A 220 -9.62 7.55 -0.40
CA PRO A 220 -10.64 7.00 0.47
C PRO A 220 -10.37 7.43 1.92
N ARG A 221 -11.44 7.71 2.69
CA ARG A 221 -11.32 7.96 4.14
C ARG A 221 -10.72 6.75 4.88
N SER A 222 -11.07 5.55 4.43
CA SER A 222 -10.48 4.29 4.88
C SER A 222 -9.78 3.60 3.72
N ARG A 223 -8.47 3.40 3.83
CA ARG A 223 -7.69 2.68 2.82
C ARG A 223 -8.16 1.23 2.66
N THR A 224 -8.48 0.56 3.77
CA THR A 224 -8.96 -0.84 3.73
C THR A 224 -10.33 -0.93 3.07
N TRP A 225 -11.25 0.00 3.36
CA TRP A 225 -12.51 0.04 2.61
C TRP A 225 -12.27 0.33 1.14
N GLY A 226 -11.40 1.29 0.80
CA GLY A 226 -11.10 1.62 -0.59
C GLY A 226 -10.60 0.41 -1.38
N ASN A 227 -9.71 -0.38 -0.78
CA ASN A 227 -9.20 -1.62 -1.34
C ASN A 227 -10.32 -2.68 -1.49
N ALA A 228 -11.10 -2.89 -0.44
CA ALA A 228 -12.22 -3.83 -0.44
C ALA A 228 -13.27 -3.47 -1.50
N HIS A 229 -13.61 -2.19 -1.65
CA HIS A 229 -14.56 -1.69 -2.63
C HIS A 229 -14.06 -1.86 -4.06
N ALA A 230 -12.81 -1.50 -4.34
CA ALA A 230 -12.20 -1.70 -5.66
C ALA A 230 -12.19 -3.19 -6.03
N PHE A 231 -11.81 -4.06 -5.09
CA PHE A 231 -11.93 -5.50 -5.28
C PHE A 231 -13.38 -5.97 -5.43
N GLY A 232 -14.32 -5.38 -4.72
CA GLY A 232 -15.75 -5.70 -4.85
C GLY A 232 -16.29 -5.45 -6.26
N ILE A 233 -15.83 -4.37 -6.91
CA ILE A 233 -16.13 -4.12 -8.33
C ILE A 233 -15.48 -5.19 -9.21
N GLN A 234 -14.19 -5.49 -9.00
CA GLN A 234 -13.48 -6.52 -9.76
C GLN A 234 -14.14 -7.90 -9.61
N ALA A 235 -14.48 -8.29 -8.39
CA ALA A 235 -15.12 -9.55 -8.07
C ALA A 235 -16.47 -9.71 -8.77
N ARG A 236 -17.27 -8.64 -8.87
CA ARG A 236 -18.52 -8.65 -9.64
C ARG A 236 -18.28 -8.82 -11.14
N ASN A 237 -17.29 -8.12 -11.69
CA ASN A 237 -16.95 -8.22 -13.11
C ASN A 237 -16.45 -9.63 -13.48
N ASP A 238 -15.71 -10.27 -12.57
CA ASP A 238 -15.11 -11.59 -12.79
C ASP A 238 -16.01 -12.75 -12.30
N GLY A 239 -17.19 -12.46 -11.76
CA GLY A 239 -18.10 -13.49 -11.22
C GLY A 239 -17.58 -14.23 -9.98
N ILE A 240 -16.70 -13.61 -9.20
CA ILE A 240 -16.08 -14.18 -8.01
C ILE A 240 -17.05 -14.13 -6.83
N THR A 241 -17.46 -15.30 -6.35
CA THR A 241 -18.38 -15.45 -5.19
C THR A 241 -17.73 -16.12 -3.99
N ALA A 242 -16.49 -16.57 -4.09
CA ALA A 242 -15.73 -17.10 -2.96
C ALA A 242 -14.25 -16.74 -3.10
N PHE A 243 -13.63 -16.26 -2.02
CA PHE A 243 -12.21 -15.89 -2.01
C PHE A 243 -11.70 -15.78 -0.57
N ASP A 244 -10.39 -15.82 -0.42
CA ASP A 244 -9.69 -15.58 0.84
C ASP A 244 -8.94 -14.26 0.81
N VAL A 245 -8.86 -13.58 1.95
CA VAL A 245 -8.04 -12.37 2.09
C VAL A 245 -6.80 -12.71 2.89
N ALA A 246 -5.61 -12.49 2.34
CA ALA A 246 -4.34 -12.56 3.07
C ALA A 246 -3.94 -11.18 3.59
N THR A 247 -3.78 -11.08 4.90
CA THR A 247 -3.34 -9.85 5.59
C THR A 247 -2.65 -10.21 6.91
N VAL A 248 -1.95 -9.27 7.52
CA VAL A 248 -1.13 -9.52 8.71
C VAL A 248 -1.94 -9.55 10.02
N GLY A 249 -1.67 -10.57 10.84
CA GLY A 249 -2.00 -10.65 12.25
C GLY A 249 -3.41 -10.16 12.61
N VAL A 250 -3.46 -9.23 13.57
CA VAL A 250 -4.72 -8.73 14.17
C VAL A 250 -5.58 -7.91 13.19
N HIS A 251 -5.07 -7.56 12.00
CA HIS A 251 -5.87 -6.90 10.96
C HIS A 251 -6.84 -7.86 10.25
N ALA A 252 -6.63 -9.18 10.37
CA ALA A 252 -7.38 -10.20 9.64
C ALA A 252 -8.90 -10.09 9.76
N ARG A 253 -9.44 -10.00 10.98
CA ARG A 253 -10.89 -9.92 11.19
C ARG A 253 -11.50 -8.68 10.52
N ARG A 254 -10.87 -7.51 10.64
CA ARG A 254 -11.37 -6.26 10.05
C ARG A 254 -11.36 -6.32 8.54
N SER A 255 -10.25 -6.76 7.94
CA SER A 255 -10.14 -6.90 6.48
C SER A 255 -11.20 -7.87 5.95
N ARG A 256 -11.36 -9.07 6.55
CA ARG A 256 -12.41 -10.02 6.15
C ARG A 256 -13.81 -9.38 6.16
N ASN A 257 -14.14 -8.64 7.22
CA ASN A 257 -15.45 -8.02 7.36
C ASN A 257 -15.69 -6.94 6.30
N LEU A 258 -14.70 -6.09 6.01
CA LEU A 258 -14.82 -5.02 5.01
C LEU A 258 -14.92 -5.60 3.59
N PHE A 259 -14.11 -6.61 3.25
CA PHE A 259 -14.20 -7.31 1.97
C PHE A 259 -15.56 -7.99 1.79
N ARG A 260 -16.08 -8.66 2.83
CA ARG A 260 -17.41 -9.25 2.81
C ARG A 260 -18.52 -8.21 2.59
N THR A 261 -18.41 -7.04 3.23
CA THR A 261 -19.36 -5.95 3.02
C THR A 261 -19.27 -5.39 1.59
N ALA A 262 -18.06 -5.25 1.03
CA ALA A 262 -17.85 -4.65 -0.28
C ALA A 262 -18.33 -5.52 -1.46
N VAL A 263 -18.22 -6.85 -1.34
CA VAL A 263 -18.72 -7.79 -2.36
C VAL A 263 -20.23 -8.04 -2.24
N GLY A 264 -20.79 -7.87 -1.05
CA GLY A 264 -22.21 -8.04 -0.78
C GLY A 264 -22.61 -9.46 -0.34
N PRO A 265 -23.91 -9.68 -0.07
CA PRO A 265 -24.43 -10.95 0.43
C PRO A 265 -24.25 -12.08 -0.59
N GLY A 266 -24.15 -13.32 -0.10
CA GLY A 266 -23.99 -14.52 -0.93
C GLY A 266 -22.54 -14.92 -1.25
N SER A 267 -21.57 -14.04 -0.93
CA SER A 267 -20.14 -14.36 -1.11
C SER A 267 -19.53 -15.07 0.09
N ARG A 268 -18.74 -16.12 -0.14
CA ARG A 268 -17.93 -16.80 0.89
C ARG A 268 -16.56 -16.14 1.00
N VAL A 269 -16.39 -15.29 2.00
CA VAL A 269 -15.13 -14.57 2.25
C VAL A 269 -14.41 -15.18 3.44
N GLY A 270 -13.30 -15.85 3.18
CA GLY A 270 -12.38 -16.32 4.22
C GLY A 270 -11.21 -15.36 4.41
N VAL A 271 -10.31 -15.73 5.31
CA VAL A 271 -9.12 -14.91 5.63
C VAL A 271 -7.98 -15.80 6.10
N VAL A 272 -6.76 -15.41 5.74
CA VAL A 272 -5.51 -15.99 6.22
C VAL A 272 -4.73 -14.89 6.93
N ALA A 273 -4.58 -15.01 8.25
CA ALA A 273 -3.73 -14.13 9.03
C ALA A 273 -2.27 -14.56 8.85
N LEU A 274 -1.51 -13.75 8.13
CA LEU A 274 -0.06 -13.84 8.01
C LEU A 274 0.61 -13.36 9.29
N THR A 275 1.90 -13.63 9.43
CA THR A 275 2.67 -13.24 10.60
C THR A 275 2.86 -11.73 10.65
N ASP A 276 2.58 -11.13 11.82
CA ASP A 276 2.96 -9.75 12.17
C ASP A 276 4.04 -9.81 13.26
N PRO A 277 5.34 -9.64 12.92
CA PRO A 277 6.44 -9.68 13.89
C PRO A 277 6.27 -8.67 15.03
N GLY A 278 5.63 -7.53 14.77
CA GLY A 278 5.38 -6.48 15.76
C GLY A 278 4.19 -6.77 16.69
N CYS A 279 3.27 -7.66 16.29
CA CYS A 279 2.04 -7.97 17.01
C CYS A 279 1.69 -9.47 16.94
N THR A 280 2.59 -10.35 17.40
CA THR A 280 2.31 -11.79 17.54
C THR A 280 1.59 -12.10 18.85
N ARG A 281 1.00 -13.30 18.93
CA ARG A 281 0.39 -13.83 20.16
C ARG A 281 1.36 -13.84 21.35
N ALA A 282 2.66 -13.94 21.14
CA ALA A 282 3.64 -14.08 22.21
C ALA A 282 4.29 -12.75 22.64
N ASN A 283 4.17 -11.69 21.82
CA ASN A 283 4.96 -10.48 21.99
C ASN A 283 4.16 -9.16 21.92
N TRP A 284 2.88 -9.17 21.55
CA TRP A 284 2.13 -7.92 21.35
C TRP A 284 2.13 -7.02 22.59
N TRP A 285 2.09 -7.58 23.80
CA TRP A 285 2.11 -6.82 25.06
C TRP A 285 3.51 -6.35 25.49
N ARG A 286 4.57 -6.80 24.81
CA ARG A 286 5.97 -6.49 25.18
C ARG A 286 6.47 -5.20 24.55
N SER A 287 5.77 -4.66 23.56
CA SER A 287 6.20 -3.46 22.84
C SER A 287 5.07 -2.46 22.72
N TYR A 288 5.42 -1.17 22.75
CA TYR A 288 4.45 -0.09 22.51
C TYR A 288 3.75 -0.22 21.15
N PRO A 289 4.45 -0.51 20.03
CA PRO A 289 3.79 -0.76 18.74
C PRO A 289 2.78 -1.91 18.80
N GLY A 290 3.12 -3.04 19.44
CA GLY A 290 2.23 -4.18 19.56
C GLY A 290 0.94 -3.86 20.33
N TRP A 291 1.04 -3.09 21.41
CA TRP A 291 -0.11 -2.59 22.17
C TRP A 291 -1.02 -1.70 21.33
N ILE A 292 -0.44 -0.72 20.63
CA ILE A 292 -1.20 0.23 19.80
C ILE A 292 -1.88 -0.49 18.63
N THR A 293 -1.18 -1.42 17.97
CA THR A 293 -1.74 -2.21 16.86
C THR A 293 -2.95 -3.03 17.33
N LEU A 294 -2.83 -3.74 18.45
CA LEU A 294 -3.95 -4.51 19.01
C LEU A 294 -5.12 -3.59 19.38
N LEU A 295 -4.87 -2.54 20.17
CA LEU A 295 -5.93 -1.63 20.64
C LEU A 295 -6.66 -0.94 19.48
N LYS A 296 -5.93 -0.53 18.45
CA LYS A 296 -6.50 0.06 17.24
C LYS A 296 -7.48 -0.89 16.56
N GLU A 297 -7.17 -2.18 16.49
CA GLU A 297 -8.07 -3.18 15.87
C GLU A 297 -9.20 -3.63 16.79
N VAL A 298 -9.04 -3.54 18.12
CA VAL A 298 -10.15 -3.74 19.09
C VAL A 298 -11.16 -2.59 19.01
N ILE A 299 -10.68 -1.35 18.96
CA ILE A 299 -11.51 -0.13 18.93
C ILE A 299 -12.04 0.14 17.52
N GLY A 300 -11.33 -0.34 16.49
CA GLY A 300 -11.60 -0.09 15.08
C GLY A 300 -13.09 -0.26 14.76
N THR A 301 -13.73 0.87 14.44
CA THR A 301 -15.15 0.92 14.16
C THR A 301 -15.47 0.10 12.90
N PRO A 302 -16.70 -0.44 12.77
CA PRO A 302 -17.20 -0.87 11.48
C PRO A 302 -17.30 0.38 10.59
N GLU A 303 -16.26 0.64 9.80
CA GLU A 303 -16.18 1.75 8.85
C GLU A 303 -17.13 1.50 7.67
N THR A 304 -18.45 1.57 7.92
CA THR A 304 -19.51 1.45 6.91
C THR A 304 -19.83 2.79 6.24
N GLN A 305 -19.25 3.90 6.70
CA GLN A 305 -19.38 5.20 6.04
C GLN A 305 -18.27 5.42 5.02
N ALA A 306 -18.37 4.61 3.98
CA ALA A 306 -17.59 4.70 2.77
C ALA A 306 -18.12 5.79 1.85
N VAL A 307 -17.33 6.84 1.62
CA VAL A 307 -17.55 7.73 0.48
C VAL A 307 -17.02 7.01 -0.77
N GLU A 308 -17.78 7.06 -1.87
CA GLU A 308 -17.31 6.64 -3.19
C GLU A 308 -15.89 7.17 -3.45
N ILE A 309 -15.02 6.29 -3.94
CA ILE A 309 -13.68 6.70 -4.34
C ILE A 309 -13.82 7.54 -5.60
N LYS A 310 -13.98 8.85 -5.45
CA LYS A 310 -13.83 9.77 -6.58
C LYS A 310 -12.34 9.88 -6.90
N ARG A 311 -11.97 9.55 -8.13
CA ARG A 311 -10.67 9.92 -8.69
C ARG A 311 -10.57 11.44 -8.57
N TRP A 312 -9.50 11.94 -7.95
CA TRP A 312 -9.43 13.35 -7.58
C TRP A 312 -9.11 14.18 -8.83
N VAL A 313 -10.06 15.02 -9.22
CA VAL A 313 -9.93 16.01 -10.29
C VAL A 313 -9.38 17.29 -9.68
N ALA A 314 -8.33 17.86 -10.27
CA ALA A 314 -7.83 19.15 -9.81
C ALA A 314 -8.92 20.21 -10.03
N PRO A 315 -9.27 21.04 -9.03
CA PRO A 315 -10.22 22.11 -9.27
C PRO A 315 -9.67 23.03 -10.37
N PRO A 316 -10.50 23.50 -11.30
CA PRO A 316 -10.08 24.51 -12.26
C PRO A 316 -9.60 25.72 -11.48
N GLN A 317 -8.31 26.04 -11.61
CA GLN A 317 -7.74 27.26 -11.02
C GLN A 317 -7.97 28.37 -12.04
N GLY A 318 -8.91 29.26 -11.72
CA GLY A 318 -9.16 30.50 -12.46
C GLY A 318 -8.06 31.52 -12.26
#